data_AF-A0A0C1KA90-F1
#
_entry.id   AF-A0A0C1KA90-F1
#
_cell.length_a   1.000
_cell.length_b   1.000
_cell.length_c   1.000
_cell.angle_alpha   90.00
_cell.angle_beta   90.00
_cell.angle_gamma   90.00
#
_symmetry.space_group_name_H-M   'P 1'
#
loop_
_entity.id
_entity.type
_entity.pdbx_description
1 polymer ?
#
loop_
_entity_poly.entity_id
_entity_poly.type
_entity_poly.pdbx_seq_one_letter_code
_entity_poly.pdbx_strand_id
1 'polypeptide(L)'
;MLDYIVGESALYTPTILKVFKREQGLFATRVPLQIKEVKEFIFEAPYDKTVRIVEGYRAFKTTSCYAGVEQRWVVILSQAAYQRECHTLAKPYLKGNAKEAKAFINLMQQEFSCPNDAEDAN
;
A
#
# COMPACT_ATOMS: atom_id res chain seq x y z
N MET A 1 21.82 4.75 -31.38
CA MET A 1 21.42 3.81 -30.31
C MET A 1 20.92 4.66 -29.16
N LEU A 2 19.71 4.43 -28.66
CA LEU A 2 19.21 5.15 -27.48
C LEU A 2 19.72 4.41 -26.25
N ASP A 3 20.63 5.01 -25.50
CA ASP A 3 21.16 4.42 -24.27
C ASP A 3 20.16 4.62 -23.13
N TYR A 4 19.78 3.52 -22.49
CA TYR A 4 18.80 3.50 -21.40
C TYR A 4 19.51 3.23 -20.08
N ILE A 5 19.31 4.10 -19.10
CA ILE A 5 19.88 3.92 -17.76
C ILE A 5 18.86 3.20 -16.88
N VAL A 6 19.20 2.01 -16.41
CA VAL A 6 18.41 1.28 -15.43
C VAL A 6 19.11 1.38 -14.07
N GLY A 7 18.37 1.77 -13.04
CA GLY A 7 18.96 1.88 -11.71
C GLY A 7 17.97 1.72 -10.57
N GLU A 8 18.52 1.68 -9.36
CA GLU A 8 17.72 1.56 -8.14
C GLU A 8 17.12 2.91 -7.71
N SER A 9 16.37 2.90 -6.61
CA SER A 9 15.67 4.09 -6.12
C SER A 9 16.59 5.22 -5.67
N ALA A 10 17.87 4.94 -5.37
CA ALA A 10 18.86 5.97 -5.05
C ALA A 10 19.13 6.93 -6.21
N LEU A 11 18.92 6.50 -7.47
CA LEU A 11 19.02 7.39 -8.63
C LEU A 11 17.81 8.31 -8.79
N TYR A 12 16.73 8.08 -8.04
CA TYR A 12 15.49 8.85 -8.13
C TYR A 12 15.53 10.08 -7.21
N THR A 13 16.41 11.02 -7.52
CA THR A 13 16.51 12.30 -6.81
C THR A 13 16.11 13.46 -7.73
N PRO A 14 15.57 14.57 -7.18
CA PRO A 14 15.24 15.75 -7.97
C PRO A 14 16.40 16.26 -8.84
N THR A 15 17.63 16.21 -8.32
CA THR A 15 18.83 16.65 -9.03
C THR A 15 19.11 15.76 -10.24
N ILE A 16 19.10 14.44 -10.05
CA ILE A 16 19.38 13.47 -11.13
C ILE A 16 18.28 13.49 -12.20
N LEU A 17 17.01 13.58 -11.79
CA LEU A 17 15.88 13.66 -12.72
C LEU A 17 15.96 14.89 -13.64
N LYS A 18 16.41 16.04 -13.10
CA LYS A 18 16.65 17.25 -13.90
C LYS A 18 17.82 17.08 -14.86
N VAL A 19 18.85 16.34 -14.49
CA VAL A 19 19.95 15.97 -15.41
C VAL A 19 19.41 15.11 -16.54
N PHE A 20 18.64 14.04 -16.25
CA PHE A 20 18.04 13.21 -17.30
C PHE A 20 17.16 14.02 -18.26
N LYS A 21 16.35 14.95 -17.75
CA LYS A 21 15.54 15.84 -18.61
C LYS A 21 16.41 16.73 -19.50
N ARG A 22 17.47 17.33 -18.95
CA ARG A 22 18.39 18.22 -19.68
C ARG A 22 19.13 17.48 -20.81
N GLU A 23 19.66 16.31 -20.48
CA GLU A 23 20.43 15.47 -21.41
C GLU A 23 19.53 14.65 -22.35
N GLN A 24 18.19 14.77 -22.20
CA GLN A 24 17.20 13.94 -22.90
C GLN A 24 17.47 12.44 -22.75
N GLY A 25 18.08 12.05 -21.63
CA GLY A 25 18.47 10.68 -21.32
C GLY A 25 17.26 9.83 -20.93
N LEU A 26 17.19 8.62 -21.44
CA LEU A 26 16.16 7.66 -21.09
C LEU A 26 16.54 6.88 -19.83
N PHE A 27 15.61 6.75 -18.90
CA PHE A 27 15.87 6.06 -17.63
C PHE A 27 14.68 5.22 -17.15
N ALA A 28 14.98 4.19 -16.37
CA ALA A 28 14.02 3.40 -15.62
C ALA A 28 14.59 3.13 -14.22
N THR A 29 13.91 3.65 -13.20
CA THR A 29 14.31 3.45 -11.81
C THR A 29 13.10 3.17 -10.93
N ARG A 30 13.35 2.58 -9.76
CA ARG A 30 12.31 2.48 -8.72
C ARG A 30 12.01 3.86 -8.15
N VAL A 31 10.74 4.15 -7.94
CA VAL A 31 10.32 5.38 -7.25
C VAL A 31 10.30 5.11 -5.73
N PRO A 32 10.95 5.97 -4.90
CA PRO A 32 10.93 5.82 -3.44
C PRO A 32 9.52 5.93 -2.84
N LEU A 33 9.13 4.98 -2.00
CA LEU A 33 7.84 4.97 -1.28
C LEU A 33 7.65 6.14 -0.30
N GLN A 34 8.72 6.87 -0.01
CA GLN A 34 8.72 8.05 0.87
C GLN A 34 8.05 9.26 0.20
N ILE A 35 7.96 9.29 -1.12
CA ILE A 35 7.27 10.34 -1.87
C ILE A 35 5.75 10.20 -1.64
N LYS A 36 5.10 11.29 -1.22
CA LYS A 36 3.67 11.27 -0.85
C LYS A 36 2.77 10.80 -1.99
N GLU A 37 2.95 11.34 -3.19
CA GLU A 37 2.20 10.93 -4.41
C GLU A 37 2.25 9.42 -4.66
N VAL A 38 3.34 8.74 -4.31
CA VAL A 38 3.46 7.29 -4.53
C VAL A 38 2.43 6.53 -3.70
N LYS A 39 2.18 6.96 -2.46
CA LYS A 39 1.20 6.32 -1.59
C LYS A 39 -0.22 6.52 -2.11
N GLU A 40 -0.51 7.72 -2.58
CA GLU A 40 -1.78 8.07 -3.22
C GLU A 40 -2.00 7.20 -4.45
N PHE A 41 -1.02 7.09 -5.35
CA PHE A 41 -1.16 6.24 -6.55
C PHE A 41 -1.25 4.75 -6.25
N ILE A 42 -0.57 4.24 -5.20
CA ILE A 42 -0.72 2.84 -4.80
C ILE A 42 -2.14 2.59 -4.29
N PHE A 43 -2.71 3.52 -3.53
CA PHE A 43 -4.08 3.41 -3.03
C PHE A 43 -5.13 3.58 -4.14
N GLU A 44 -4.87 4.50 -5.07
CA GLU A 44 -5.72 4.79 -6.24
C GLU A 44 -5.57 3.82 -7.41
N ALA A 45 -4.73 2.80 -7.29
CA ALA A 45 -4.58 1.70 -8.25
C ALA A 45 -5.40 0.47 -7.80
N PRO A 46 -6.75 0.56 -7.70
CA PRO A 46 -7.56 -0.59 -7.42
C PRO A 46 -7.47 -1.56 -8.61
N TYR A 47 -7.74 -2.84 -8.34
CA TYR A 47 -7.53 -3.92 -9.29
C TYR A 47 -8.21 -3.68 -10.65
N ASP A 48 -9.36 -3.01 -10.65
CA ASP A 48 -10.14 -2.60 -11.83
C ASP A 48 -9.42 -1.62 -12.77
N LYS A 49 -8.51 -0.77 -12.26
CA LYS A 49 -7.71 0.13 -13.10
C LYS A 49 -6.44 -0.53 -13.64
N THR A 50 -6.16 -1.77 -13.26
CA THR A 50 -4.93 -2.47 -13.64
C THR A 50 -5.15 -3.41 -14.81
N VAL A 51 -4.19 -3.46 -15.74
CA VAL A 51 -4.20 -4.40 -16.86
C VAL A 51 -3.25 -5.56 -16.60
N ARG A 52 -3.64 -6.77 -16.97
CA ARG A 52 -2.74 -7.94 -16.94
C ARG A 52 -1.65 -7.74 -17.98
N ILE A 53 -0.39 -7.82 -17.54
CA ILE A 53 0.77 -7.71 -18.43
C ILE A 53 1.36 -9.08 -18.76
N VAL A 54 1.44 -9.96 -17.75
CA VAL A 54 1.81 -11.37 -17.85
C VAL A 54 1.07 -12.15 -16.77
N GLU A 55 1.19 -13.48 -16.75
CA GLU A 55 0.63 -14.28 -15.66
C GLU A 55 1.18 -13.88 -14.29
N GLY A 56 0.30 -13.71 -13.31
CA GLY A 56 0.65 -13.29 -11.96
C GLY A 56 1.03 -11.80 -11.80
N TYR A 57 1.05 -11.01 -12.88
CA TYR A 57 1.40 -9.59 -12.82
C TYR A 57 0.39 -8.69 -13.53
N ARG A 58 0.08 -7.58 -12.87
CA ARG A 58 -0.76 -6.50 -13.40
C ARG A 58 -0.03 -5.17 -13.29
N ALA A 59 -0.40 -4.22 -14.13
CA ALA A 59 0.18 -2.89 -14.14
C ALA A 59 -0.88 -1.80 -14.23
N PHE A 60 -0.62 -0.68 -13.56
CA PHE A 60 -1.34 0.58 -13.73
C PHE A 60 -0.33 1.66 -14.09
N LYS A 61 -0.61 2.44 -15.14
CA LYS A 61 0.26 3.52 -15.60
C LYS A 61 -0.36 4.85 -15.20
N THR A 62 0.47 5.75 -14.68
CA THR A 62 0.09 7.13 -14.37
C THR A 62 1.22 8.08 -14.79
N THR A 63 0.96 9.38 -14.69
CA THR A 63 1.94 10.44 -14.94
C THR A 63 2.17 11.22 -13.67
N SER A 64 3.40 11.65 -13.43
CA SER A 64 3.76 12.55 -12.34
C SER A 64 4.64 13.69 -12.88
N CYS A 65 4.61 14.83 -12.20
CA CYS A 65 5.52 15.96 -12.43
C CYS A 65 6.48 16.15 -11.25
N TYR A 66 6.81 15.08 -10.53
CA TYR A 66 7.71 15.13 -9.40
C TYR A 66 9.04 15.81 -9.77
N ALA A 67 9.49 16.74 -8.92
CA ALA A 67 10.67 17.58 -9.15
C ALA A 67 10.60 18.50 -10.40
N GLY A 68 9.40 18.77 -10.95
CA GLY A 68 9.20 19.61 -12.14
C GLY A 68 9.60 18.91 -13.45
N VAL A 69 9.67 17.58 -13.43
CA VAL A 69 10.02 16.74 -14.58
C VAL A 69 8.84 15.82 -14.85
N GLU A 70 8.26 15.90 -16.04
CA GLU A 70 7.20 14.99 -16.46
C GLU A 70 7.75 13.56 -16.58
N GLN A 71 7.08 12.64 -15.91
CA GLN A 71 7.49 11.25 -15.80
C GLN A 71 6.29 10.33 -15.99
N ARG A 72 6.57 9.14 -16.54
CA ARG A 72 5.62 8.04 -16.54
C ARG A 72 5.93 7.12 -15.38
N TRP A 73 4.96 6.91 -14.51
CA TRP A 73 5.06 5.95 -13.40
C TRP A 73 4.25 4.71 -13.73
N VAL A 74 4.76 3.56 -13.30
CA VAL A 74 4.07 2.28 -13.46
C VAL A 74 4.03 1.58 -12.11
N VAL A 75 2.83 1.34 -11.62
CA VAL A 75 2.60 0.50 -10.44
C VAL A 75 2.51 -0.94 -10.93
N ILE A 76 3.38 -1.81 -10.42
CA ILE A 76 3.38 -3.25 -10.73
C ILE A 76 2.83 -4.03 -9.55
N LEU A 77 1.73 -4.74 -9.77
CA LEU A 77 1.11 -5.61 -8.79
C LEU A 77 1.52 -7.04 -9.07
N SER A 78 2.17 -7.68 -8.09
CA SER A 78 2.54 -9.09 -8.14
C SER A 78 1.61 -9.90 -7.25
N GLN A 79 0.89 -10.85 -7.85
CA GLN A 79 0.02 -11.77 -7.12
C GLN A 79 0.80 -12.58 -6.08
N ALA A 80 2.02 -13.02 -6.43
CA ALA A 80 2.88 -13.77 -5.51
C ALA A 80 3.38 -12.90 -4.34
N ALA A 81 3.66 -11.62 -4.56
CA ALA A 81 4.00 -10.70 -3.46
C ALA A 81 2.80 -10.46 -2.55
N TYR A 82 1.62 -10.21 -3.14
CA TYR A 82 0.38 -10.04 -2.40
C TYR A 82 0.05 -11.26 -1.54
N GLN A 83 0.12 -12.47 -2.08
CA GLN A 83 -0.14 -13.70 -1.32
C GLN A 83 0.85 -13.91 -0.16
N ARG A 84 2.14 -13.61 -0.36
CA ARG A 84 3.15 -13.69 0.71
C ARG A 84 2.88 -12.67 1.82
N GLU A 85 2.52 -11.44 1.46
CA GLU A 85 2.15 -10.39 2.41
C GLU A 85 0.85 -10.76 3.14
N CYS A 86 -0.18 -11.21 2.44
CA CYS A 86 -1.42 -11.70 3.04
C CYS A 86 -1.16 -12.85 4.02
N HIS A 87 -0.29 -13.81 3.71
CA HIS A 87 0.04 -14.88 4.66
C HIS A 87 0.82 -14.38 5.89
N THR A 88 1.70 -13.40 5.68
CA THR A 88 2.50 -12.77 6.75
C THR A 88 1.63 -11.89 7.65
N LEU A 89 0.64 -11.20 7.09
CA LEU A 89 -0.32 -10.35 7.78
C LEU A 89 -1.46 -11.18 8.41
N ALA A 90 -1.97 -12.22 7.76
CA ALA A 90 -3.04 -13.06 8.31
C ALA A 90 -2.66 -13.67 9.68
N LYS A 91 -1.38 -13.98 9.91
CA LYS A 91 -0.88 -14.50 11.20
C LYS A 91 -1.13 -13.55 12.39
N PRO A 92 -0.76 -12.26 12.34
CA PRO A 92 -1.12 -11.28 13.38
C PRO A 92 -2.60 -10.88 13.38
N TYR A 93 -3.28 -10.77 12.23
CA TYR A 93 -4.71 -10.40 12.20
C TYR A 93 -5.60 -11.46 12.86
N LEU A 94 -5.32 -12.76 12.65
CA LEU A 94 -6.03 -13.85 13.36
C LEU A 94 -5.75 -13.84 14.87
N LYS A 95 -4.54 -13.44 15.30
CA LYS A 95 -4.20 -13.29 16.72
C LYS A 95 -4.85 -12.05 17.37
N GLY A 96 -5.03 -10.96 16.61
CA GLY A 96 -5.72 -9.75 17.06
C GLY A 96 -7.21 -9.99 17.26
N ASN A 97 -7.90 -10.52 16.25
CA ASN A 97 -9.32 -10.84 16.33
C ASN A 97 -9.62 -11.87 17.42
N ALA A 98 -8.75 -12.86 17.66
CA ALA A 98 -8.96 -13.83 18.75
C ALA A 98 -8.87 -13.17 20.14
N LYS A 99 -8.01 -12.15 20.31
CA LYS A 99 -7.94 -11.37 21.57
C LYS A 99 -9.14 -10.47 21.74
N GLU A 100 -9.56 -9.78 20.68
CA GLU A 100 -10.72 -8.88 20.71
C GLU A 100 -12.03 -9.65 20.87
N ALA A 101 -12.19 -10.78 20.17
CA ALA A 101 -13.34 -11.67 20.35
C ALA A 101 -13.37 -12.30 21.74
N LYS A 102 -12.21 -12.67 22.32
CA LYS A 102 -12.14 -13.18 23.70
C LYS A 102 -12.44 -12.08 24.73
N ALA A 103 -11.98 -10.86 24.50
CA ALA A 103 -12.30 -9.70 25.34
C ALA A 103 -13.81 -9.39 25.27
N PHE A 104 -14.41 -9.46 24.08
CA PHE A 104 -15.84 -9.27 23.87
C PHE A 104 -16.67 -10.38 24.52
N ILE A 105 -16.27 -11.65 24.38
CA ILE A 105 -16.93 -12.79 25.02
C ILE A 105 -16.82 -12.71 26.55
N ASN A 106 -15.68 -12.31 27.09
CA ASN A 106 -15.51 -12.11 28.53
C ASN A 106 -16.38 -10.95 29.07
N LEU A 107 -16.54 -9.88 28.29
CA LEU A 107 -17.46 -8.78 28.61
C LEU A 107 -18.93 -9.23 28.57
N MET A 108 -19.27 -10.11 27.62
CA MET A 108 -20.61 -10.70 27.50
C MET A 108 -20.91 -11.77 28.56
N GLN A 109 -19.87 -12.39 29.14
CA GLN A 109 -19.95 -13.41 30.19
C GLN A 109 -19.81 -12.83 31.60
N GLN A 110 -19.60 -11.52 31.76
CA GLN A 110 -19.80 -10.86 33.05
C GLN A 110 -21.29 -10.96 33.40
N GLU A 111 -21.61 -11.84 34.33
CA GLU A 111 -22.94 -11.97 34.93
C GLU A 111 -23.39 -10.60 35.47
N PHE A 112 -24.36 -9.97 34.81
CA PHE A 112 -25.22 -9.00 35.47
C PHE A 112 -26.10 -9.79 36.45
N SER A 113 -25.62 -9.96 37.68
CA SER A 113 -26.39 -10.59 38.75
C SER A 113 -27.57 -9.70 39.16
N CYS A 114 -28.70 -10.04 38.54
CA CYS A 114 -30.10 -9.93 38.98
C CYS A 114 -30.88 -8.62 38.76
N PRO A 115 -32.11 -8.72 38.18
CA PRO A 115 -33.11 -7.66 38.11
C PRO A 115 -34.14 -7.80 39.25
N ASN A 116 -33.92 -7.11 40.37
CA ASN A 116 -34.94 -6.55 41.27
C ASN A 116 -34.25 -6.17 42.60
N ASP A 117 -34.09 -4.89 42.86
CA ASP A 117 -34.58 -4.32 44.12
C ASP A 117 -35.31 -3.03 43.75
N ALA A 118 -36.58 -3.02 44.14
CA ALA A 118 -37.62 -2.13 43.70
C ALA A 118 -37.55 -0.76 44.39
N GLU A 119 -38.34 0.16 43.86
CA GLU A 119 -38.78 1.40 44.50
C GLU A 119 -39.14 1.19 45.98
N ASP A 120 -38.52 1.96 46.89
CA ASP A 120 -39.16 2.71 47.99
C ASP A 120 -38.14 3.06 49.09
N ALA A 121 -37.69 4.31 49.09
CA ALA A 121 -37.44 5.09 50.30
C ALA A 121 -37.24 6.57 49.90
N ASN A 122 -38.37 7.28 49.86
CA ASN A 122 -38.58 8.66 50.35
C ASN A 122 -37.40 9.65 50.27
#